data_AF-S4RJR5-F1
#
_entry.id   AF-S4RJR5-F1
#
_cell.length_a   1.000
_cell.length_b   1.000
_cell.length_c   1.000
_cell.angle_alpha   90.00
_cell.angle_beta   90.00
_cell.angle_gamma   90.00
#
_symmetry.space_group_name_H-M   'P 1'
#
loop_
_entity.id
_entity.type
_entity.pdbx_description
1 polymer ?
#
loop_
_entity_poly.entity_id
_entity_poly.type
_entity_poly.pdbx_seq_one_letter_code
_entity_poly.pdbx_strand_id
1 'polypeptide(L)'
;VRRRKTLAMTTGLHDLGSVHWEMLLCLIAAWLIVYFCVWKGVRSTGKVVYFTSTFRYLMLIALFARGVTLPGAMGGIKYYLQTDWQKLATPQVWLDAGTQTFYSYALGFGALSTLGSYNRFHRLHFLIRDTYVLALINSGTSLFAGFVVFSILGFMAHEQGVPIDMVAESG
;
A
#
# COMPACT_ATOMS: atom_id res chain seq x y z
N VAL A 1 5.84 -25.60 2.81
CA VAL A 1 6.28 -25.77 4.22
C VAL A 1 6.44 -24.45 4.99
N ARG A 2 6.97 -23.36 4.38
CA ARG A 2 7.14 -22.05 5.07
C ARG A 2 5.84 -21.28 5.36
N ARG A 3 4.82 -21.34 4.49
CA ARG A 3 3.49 -20.69 4.70
C ARG A 3 2.73 -21.20 5.93
N ARG A 4 2.99 -22.44 6.39
CA ARG A 4 2.31 -23.04 7.56
C ARG A 4 2.95 -22.68 8.90
N LYS A 5 4.16 -22.08 8.91
CA LYS A 5 4.86 -21.77 10.17
C LYS A 5 4.46 -20.42 10.76
N THR A 6 4.14 -19.41 9.95
CA THR A 6 3.78 -18.07 10.43
C THR A 6 2.28 -17.85 10.60
N LEU A 7 1.46 -18.39 9.69
CA LEU A 7 -0.01 -18.20 9.71
C LEU A 7 -0.78 -19.41 10.23
N ALA A 8 -0.12 -20.58 10.32
CA ALA A 8 -0.69 -21.87 10.74
C ALA A 8 -2.16 -22.04 10.31
N MET A 9 -2.36 -21.91 9.01
CA MET A 9 -3.70 -21.89 8.41
C MET A 9 -4.45 -23.16 8.78
N THR A 10 -5.60 -22.99 9.43
CA THR A 10 -6.52 -24.07 9.74
C THR A 10 -7.26 -24.52 8.48
N THR A 11 -7.84 -25.71 8.54
CA THR A 11 -8.50 -26.36 7.40
C THR A 11 -9.81 -25.69 6.97
N GLY A 12 -10.37 -24.79 7.78
CA GLY A 12 -11.57 -24.02 7.42
C GLY A 12 -12.06 -23.12 8.56
N LEU A 13 -13.06 -22.27 8.25
CA LEU A 13 -13.61 -21.28 9.18
C LEU A 13 -14.17 -21.88 10.49
N HIS A 14 -14.60 -23.15 10.44
CA HIS A 14 -15.13 -23.87 11.60
C HIS A 14 -14.03 -24.29 12.60
N ASP A 15 -12.77 -24.36 12.15
CA ASP A 15 -11.63 -24.63 13.00
C ASP A 15 -10.88 -23.33 13.25
N LEU A 16 -11.15 -22.70 14.40
CA LEU A 16 -10.51 -21.46 14.82
C LEU A 16 -9.03 -21.66 15.18
N GLY A 17 -8.58 -22.92 15.30
CA GLY A 17 -7.19 -23.25 15.62
C GLY A 17 -6.75 -22.76 17.00
N SER A 18 -5.43 -22.74 17.22
CA SER A 18 -4.81 -22.23 18.43
C SER A 18 -4.28 -20.82 18.25
N VAL A 19 -4.25 -20.03 19.33
CA VAL A 19 -3.62 -18.69 19.31
C VAL A 19 -2.11 -18.84 19.09
N HIS A 20 -1.61 -18.18 18.05
CA HIS A 20 -0.19 -18.11 17.75
C HIS A 20 0.47 -17.06 18.61
N TRP A 21 1.17 -17.51 19.67
CA TRP A 21 1.80 -16.63 20.65
C TRP A 21 2.78 -15.62 20.03
N GLU A 22 3.51 -16.00 18.98
CA GLU A 22 4.41 -15.10 18.25
C GLU A 22 3.64 -13.97 17.56
N MET A 23 2.51 -14.27 16.91
CA MET A 23 1.67 -13.24 16.29
C MET A 23 0.97 -12.36 17.33
N LEU A 24 0.54 -12.96 18.45
CA LEU A 24 -0.06 -12.22 19.56
C LEU A 24 0.94 -11.22 20.17
N LEU A 25 2.19 -11.63 20.39
CA LEU A 25 3.25 -10.75 20.88
C LEU A 25 3.56 -9.63 19.89
N CYS A 26 3.65 -9.94 18.60
CA CYS A 26 3.78 -8.94 17.54
C CYS A 26 2.61 -7.94 17.54
N LEU A 27 1.38 -8.42 17.74
CA LEU A 27 0.18 -7.58 17.81
C LEU A 27 0.22 -6.65 19.03
N ILE A 28 0.56 -7.17 20.21
CA ILE A 28 0.69 -6.37 21.44
C ILE A 28 1.78 -5.31 21.26
N ALA A 29 2.94 -5.68 20.71
CA ALA A 29 4.01 -4.74 20.44
C ALA A 29 3.59 -3.64 19.45
N ALA A 30 2.85 -3.99 18.39
CA ALA A 30 2.32 -3.03 17.43
C ALA A 30 1.34 -2.03 18.10
N TRP A 31 0.43 -2.52 18.95
CA TRP A 31 -0.50 -1.65 19.69
C TRP A 31 0.21 -0.72 20.67
N LEU A 32 1.26 -1.19 21.35
CA LEU A 32 2.08 -0.34 22.21
C LEU A 32 2.77 0.78 21.41
N ILE A 33 3.33 0.46 20.25
CA ILE A 33 3.94 1.47 19.36
C ILE A 33 2.89 2.49 18.92
N VAL A 34 1.72 2.05 18.47
CA VAL A 34 0.62 2.94 18.07
C VAL A 34 0.20 3.85 19.23
N TYR A 35 0.07 3.29 20.43
CA TYR A 35 -0.24 4.05 21.64
C TYR A 35 0.80 5.16 21.88
N PHE A 36 2.10 4.85 21.86
CA PHE A 36 3.15 5.87 22.05
C PHE A 36 3.17 6.93 20.94
N CYS A 37 2.84 6.57 19.71
CA CYS A 37 2.73 7.52 18.59
C CYS A 37 1.59 8.54 18.77
N VAL A 38 0.51 8.15 19.46
CA VAL A 38 -0.72 8.95 19.60
C VAL A 38 -0.84 9.60 20.99
N TRP A 39 -0.25 9.04 22.04
CA TRP A 39 -0.48 9.45 23.44
C TRP A 39 -0.24 10.94 23.69
N LYS A 40 0.77 11.55 23.06
CA LYS A 40 1.05 12.99 23.18
C LYS A 40 0.24 13.87 22.19
N GLY A 41 -0.81 13.32 21.59
CA GLY A 41 -1.72 13.98 20.66
C GLY A 41 -1.12 14.25 19.28
N VAL A 42 -1.87 15.02 18.47
CA VAL A 42 -1.59 15.27 17.04
C VAL A 42 -0.22 15.89 16.78
N ARG A 43 0.34 16.66 17.74
CA ARG A 43 1.69 17.23 17.61
C ARG A 43 2.78 16.16 17.65
N SER A 44 2.60 15.11 18.46
CA SER A 44 3.53 13.98 18.53
C SER A 44 3.37 13.07 17.32
N THR A 45 2.12 12.77 16.94
CA THR A 45 1.80 12.01 15.73
C THR A 45 2.41 12.67 14.49
N GLY A 46 2.32 14.00 14.37
CA GLY A 46 2.94 14.74 13.26
C GLY A 46 4.45 14.52 13.15
N LYS A 47 5.19 14.52 14.28
CA LYS A 47 6.64 14.25 14.30
C LYS A 47 6.97 12.85 13.80
N VAL A 48 6.22 11.84 14.27
CA VAL A 48 6.41 10.45 13.83
C VAL A 48 6.08 10.32 12.34
N VAL A 49 5.03 10.99 11.86
CA VAL A 49 4.61 10.97 10.45
C VAL A 49 5.67 11.55 9.51
N TYR A 50 6.45 12.55 9.93
CA TYR A 50 7.59 13.02 9.10
C TYR A 50 8.57 11.88 8.81
N PHE A 51 8.95 11.11 9.83
CA PHE A 51 9.84 9.97 9.63
C PHE A 51 9.17 8.87 8.80
N THR A 52 7.96 8.43 9.17
CA THR A 52 7.30 7.31 8.48
C THR A 52 6.91 7.65 7.04
N SER A 53 6.60 8.91 6.74
CA SER A 53 6.36 9.36 5.36
C SER A 53 7.65 9.35 4.54
N THR A 54 8.71 10.01 5.02
CA THR A 54 9.99 10.08 4.30
C THR A 54 10.61 8.69 4.11
N PHE A 55 10.58 7.85 5.15
CA PHE A 55 11.12 6.50 5.09
C PHE A 55 10.43 5.64 4.03
N ARG A 56 9.09 5.75 3.89
CA ARG A 56 8.36 5.03 2.83
C ARG A 56 8.85 5.38 1.43
N TYR A 57 9.06 6.66 1.13
CA TYR A 57 9.59 7.07 -0.17
C TYR A 57 11.03 6.59 -0.38
N LEU A 58 11.87 6.67 0.66
CA LEU A 58 13.24 6.18 0.61
C LEU A 58 13.28 4.68 0.30
N MET A 59 12.43 3.89 0.95
CA MET A 59 12.28 2.46 0.68
C MET A 59 11.81 2.18 -0.75
N LEU A 60 10.78 2.89 -1.22
CA LEU A 60 10.28 2.72 -2.59
C LEU A 60 11.37 3.01 -3.63
N ILE A 61 12.13 4.09 -3.46
CA ILE A 61 13.23 4.44 -4.36
C ILE A 61 14.34 3.38 -4.32
N ALA A 62 14.73 2.92 -3.12
CA ALA A 62 15.75 1.89 -2.98
C ALA A 62 15.32 0.55 -3.59
N LEU A 63 14.07 0.13 -3.36
CA LEU A 63 13.49 -1.07 -3.95
C LEU A 63 13.34 -0.94 -5.46
N PHE A 64 12.98 0.23 -5.98
CA PHE A 64 12.91 0.47 -7.41
C PHE A 64 14.29 0.35 -8.05
N ALA A 65 15.31 1.03 -7.50
CA ALA A 65 16.68 0.95 -7.98
C ALA A 65 17.20 -0.49 -7.99
N ARG A 66 16.89 -1.27 -6.94
CA ARG A 66 17.22 -2.68 -6.91
C ARG A 66 16.41 -3.50 -7.91
N GLY A 67 15.11 -3.22 -8.04
CA GLY A 67 14.18 -3.90 -8.93
C GLY A 67 14.59 -3.79 -10.39
N VAL A 68 14.89 -2.57 -10.86
CA VAL A 68 15.27 -2.32 -12.26
C VAL A 68 16.67 -2.81 -12.63
N THR A 69 17.55 -3.04 -11.64
CA THR A 69 18.89 -3.61 -11.87
C THR A 69 18.88 -5.14 -11.97
N LEU A 70 17.76 -5.79 -11.71
CA LEU A 70 17.61 -7.24 -11.81
C LEU A 70 17.23 -7.67 -13.24
N PRO A 71 17.71 -8.85 -13.70
CA PRO A 71 17.35 -9.38 -15.01
C PRO A 71 15.83 -9.67 -15.07
N GLY A 72 15.20 -9.45 -16.23
CA GLY A 72 13.76 -9.70 -16.39
C GLY A 72 12.83 -8.61 -15.84
N ALA A 73 13.33 -7.59 -15.13
CA ALA A 73 12.51 -6.49 -14.60
C ALA A 73 11.72 -5.74 -15.68
N MET A 74 12.32 -5.60 -16.87
CA MET A 74 11.66 -4.95 -18.01
C MET A 74 10.40 -5.69 -18.47
N GLY A 75 10.38 -7.04 -18.35
CA GLY A 75 9.20 -7.84 -18.67
C GLY A 75 8.00 -7.47 -17.78
N GLY A 76 8.26 -7.23 -16.49
CA GLY A 76 7.20 -6.83 -15.57
C GLY A 76 6.74 -5.38 -15.73
N ILE A 77 7.67 -4.46 -15.99
CA ILE A 77 7.30 -3.06 -16.32
C ILE A 77 6.44 -3.02 -17.59
N LYS A 78 6.80 -3.80 -18.62
CA LYS A 78 6.02 -3.89 -19.86
C LYS A 78 4.62 -4.45 -19.61
N TYR A 79 4.50 -5.49 -18.79
CA TYR A 79 3.20 -6.06 -18.42
C TYR A 79 2.34 -5.04 -17.65
N TYR A 80 2.93 -4.29 -16.72
CA TYR A 80 2.22 -3.23 -15.98
C TYR A 80 1.64 -2.14 -16.89
N LEU A 81 2.38 -1.77 -17.94
CA LEU A 81 1.96 -0.74 -18.90
C LEU A 81 1.07 -1.29 -20.03
N GLN A 82 0.92 -2.61 -20.15
CA GLN A 82 0.12 -3.22 -21.19
C GLN A 82 -1.38 -2.99 -20.90
N THR A 83 -1.97 -2.04 -21.61
CA THR A 83 -3.38 -1.70 -21.46
C THR A 83 -4.27 -2.55 -22.36
N ASP A 84 -5.31 -3.12 -21.78
CA ASP A 84 -6.38 -3.78 -22.52
C ASP A 84 -7.59 -2.83 -22.62
N TRP A 85 -7.73 -2.20 -23.78
CA TRP A 85 -8.78 -1.22 -24.03
C TRP A 85 -10.19 -1.81 -24.01
N GLN A 86 -10.34 -3.12 -24.25
CA GLN A 86 -11.65 -3.77 -24.19
C GLN A 86 -12.18 -3.84 -22.75
N LYS A 87 -11.27 -3.97 -21.77
CA LYS A 87 -11.66 -3.97 -20.35
C LYS A 87 -12.28 -2.64 -19.90
N LEU A 88 -11.91 -1.51 -20.51
CA LEU A 88 -12.51 -0.20 -20.18
C LEU A 88 -14.00 -0.11 -20.52
N ALA A 89 -14.49 -0.91 -21.46
CA ALA A 89 -15.92 -0.99 -21.78
C ALA A 89 -16.73 -1.76 -20.72
N THR A 90 -16.05 -2.45 -19.80
CA THR A 90 -16.69 -3.25 -18.75
C THR A 90 -17.00 -2.36 -17.53
N PRO A 91 -18.25 -2.29 -17.05
CA PRO A 91 -18.61 -1.47 -15.88
C PRO A 91 -17.83 -1.84 -14.61
N GLN A 92 -17.47 -3.11 -14.46
CA GLN A 92 -16.72 -3.60 -13.29
C GLN A 92 -15.40 -2.86 -13.08
N VAL A 93 -14.67 -2.51 -14.15
CA VAL A 93 -13.38 -1.81 -14.05
C VAL A 93 -13.55 -0.42 -13.42
N TRP A 94 -14.67 0.25 -13.70
CA TRP A 94 -14.99 1.56 -13.12
C TRP A 94 -15.44 1.45 -11.66
N LEU A 95 -16.19 0.40 -11.32
CA LEU A 95 -16.54 0.10 -9.93
C LEU A 95 -15.29 -0.17 -9.09
N ASP A 96 -14.40 -1.04 -9.57
CA ASP A 96 -13.15 -1.37 -8.88
C ASP A 96 -12.25 -0.14 -8.72
N ALA A 97 -12.11 0.69 -9.78
CA ALA A 97 -11.35 1.93 -9.72
C ALA A 97 -11.94 2.95 -8.71
N GLY A 98 -13.27 3.07 -8.68
CA GLY A 98 -13.99 3.92 -7.72
C GLY A 98 -13.78 3.43 -6.28
N THR A 99 -13.93 2.13 -6.04
CA THR A 99 -13.69 1.49 -4.75
C THR A 99 -12.24 1.64 -4.29
N GLN A 100 -11.27 1.43 -5.19
CA GLN A 100 -9.85 1.62 -4.90
C GLN A 100 -9.55 3.06 -4.49
N THR A 101 -10.11 4.04 -5.22
CA THR A 101 -9.95 5.47 -4.89
C THR A 101 -10.57 5.79 -3.54
N PHE A 102 -11.78 5.31 -3.26
CA PHE A 102 -12.48 5.53 -2.01
C PHE A 102 -11.69 5.01 -0.79
N TYR A 103 -11.18 3.77 -0.89
CA TYR A 103 -10.36 3.18 0.17
C TYR A 103 -8.95 3.78 0.26
N SER A 104 -8.36 4.18 -0.86
CA SER A 104 -7.02 4.80 -0.88
C SER A 104 -6.98 6.11 -0.10
N TYR A 105 -8.03 6.93 -0.16
CA TYR A 105 -8.15 8.15 0.65
C TYR A 105 -8.85 7.94 1.99
N ALA A 106 -9.36 6.73 2.27
CA ALA A 106 -10.20 6.44 3.43
C ALA A 106 -11.33 7.48 3.60
N LEU A 107 -12.05 7.77 2.51
CA LEU A 107 -13.16 8.73 2.54
C LEU A 107 -14.27 8.23 3.48
N GLY A 108 -14.84 9.12 4.29
CA GLY A 108 -15.93 8.78 5.21
C GLY A 108 -15.51 8.15 6.55
N PHE A 109 -14.23 7.80 6.74
CA PHE A 109 -13.74 7.23 8.01
C PHE A 109 -13.46 8.28 9.11
N GLY A 110 -13.80 9.55 8.88
CA GLY A 110 -13.65 10.64 9.85
C GLY A 110 -12.22 11.17 10.04
N ALA A 111 -11.18 10.40 9.70
CA ALA A 111 -9.77 10.78 9.90
C ALA A 111 -9.39 12.10 9.22
N LEU A 112 -9.75 12.28 7.94
CA LEU A 112 -9.49 13.53 7.20
C LEU A 112 -10.27 14.71 7.78
N SER A 113 -11.52 14.49 8.21
CA SER A 113 -12.35 15.50 8.87
C SER A 113 -11.74 15.94 10.20
N THR A 114 -11.25 14.99 11.00
CA THR A 114 -10.55 15.26 12.26
C THR A 114 -9.24 16.01 12.03
N LEU A 115 -8.45 15.65 11.02
CA LEU A 115 -7.23 16.39 10.68
C LEU A 115 -7.56 17.83 10.21
N GLY A 116 -8.63 17.97 9.41
CA GLY A 116 -9.15 19.26 8.97
C GLY A 116 -9.59 20.17 10.12
N SER A 117 -10.19 19.63 11.19
CA SER A 117 -10.63 20.42 12.35
C SER A 117 -9.48 21.05 13.15
N TYR A 118 -8.26 20.52 13.01
CA TYR A 118 -7.05 21.12 13.60
C TYR A 118 -6.41 22.22 12.71
N ASN A 119 -6.95 22.48 11.51
CA ASN A 119 -6.43 23.54 10.63
C ASN A 119 -6.97 24.92 11.03
N ARG A 120 -6.19 25.98 10.80
CA ARG A 120 -6.64 27.35 11.09
C ARG A 120 -7.62 27.83 10.01
N PHE A 121 -8.79 28.34 10.43
CA PHE A 121 -9.89 28.77 9.55
C PHE A 121 -9.51 29.75 8.42
N HIS A 122 -8.47 30.57 8.59
CA HIS A 122 -8.04 31.56 7.58
C HIS A 122 -7.28 30.96 6.38
N ARG A 123 -7.02 29.65 6.36
CA ARG A 123 -6.33 28.94 5.25
C ARG A 123 -7.27 28.16 4.34
N LEU A 124 -8.58 28.45 4.35
CA LEU A 124 -9.56 27.72 3.53
C LEU A 124 -9.24 27.77 2.03
N HIS A 125 -8.68 28.87 1.53
CA HIS A 125 -8.21 28.98 0.14
C HIS A 125 -7.07 27.99 -0.18
N PHE A 126 -6.21 27.69 0.80
CA PHE A 126 -5.09 26.76 0.67
C PHE A 126 -5.55 25.30 0.75
N LEU A 127 -6.72 25.03 1.35
CA LEU A 127 -7.27 23.68 1.49
C LEU A 127 -7.54 23.03 0.13
N ILE A 128 -8.09 23.78 -0.82
CA ILE A 128 -8.37 23.27 -2.18
C ILE A 128 -7.06 22.84 -2.85
N ARG A 129 -6.03 23.69 -2.75
CA ARG A 129 -4.70 23.41 -3.29
C ARG A 129 -4.05 22.21 -2.60
N ASP A 130 -4.14 22.13 -1.28
CA ASP A 130 -3.58 21.01 -0.51
C ASP A 130 -4.31 19.70 -0.84
N THR A 131 -5.62 19.73 -1.10
CA THR A 131 -6.39 18.58 -1.60
C THR A 131 -5.92 18.12 -2.99
N TYR A 132 -5.71 19.04 -3.93
CA TYR A 132 -5.17 18.70 -5.25
C TYR A 132 -3.75 18.09 -5.15
N VAL A 133 -2.89 18.68 -4.33
CA VAL A 133 -1.53 18.17 -4.10
C VAL A 133 -1.57 16.79 -3.46
N LEU A 134 -2.43 16.58 -2.45
CA LEU A 134 -2.63 15.27 -1.82
C LEU A 134 -3.08 14.22 -2.85
N ALA A 135 -4.01 14.59 -3.73
CA ALA A 135 -4.49 13.69 -4.77
C ALA A 135 -3.40 13.30 -5.77
N LEU A 136 -2.62 14.28 -6.24
CA LEU A 136 -1.49 14.05 -7.14
C LEU A 136 -0.41 13.18 -6.50
N ILE A 137 -0.07 13.45 -5.24
CA ILE A 137 0.94 12.66 -4.50
C ILE A 137 0.43 11.23 -4.30
N ASN A 138 -0.82 11.05 -3.89
CA ASN A 138 -1.39 9.71 -3.66
C ASN A 138 -1.41 8.87 -4.95
N SER A 139 -1.95 9.42 -6.04
CA SER A 139 -1.99 8.74 -7.34
C SER A 139 -0.59 8.50 -7.91
N GLY A 140 0.29 9.50 -7.84
CA GLY A 140 1.68 9.37 -8.31
C GLY A 140 2.47 8.33 -7.52
N THR A 141 2.31 8.29 -6.19
CA THR A 141 2.95 7.29 -5.34
C THR A 141 2.43 5.89 -5.62
N SER A 142 1.12 5.75 -5.83
CA SER A 142 0.50 4.46 -6.17
C SER A 142 0.99 3.93 -7.53
N LEU A 143 1.08 4.82 -8.53
CA LEU A 143 1.67 4.49 -9.83
C LEU A 143 3.14 4.06 -9.69
N PHE A 144 3.94 4.84 -8.96
CA PHE A 144 5.35 4.53 -8.73
C PHE A 144 5.54 3.22 -7.97
N ALA A 145 4.73 2.96 -6.94
CA ALA A 145 4.73 1.69 -6.22
C ALA A 145 4.38 0.51 -7.14
N GLY A 146 3.47 0.69 -8.09
CA GLY A 146 3.18 -0.27 -9.16
C GLY A 146 4.45 -0.63 -9.95
N PHE A 147 5.21 0.36 -10.43
CA PHE A 147 6.50 0.10 -11.09
C PHE A 147 7.48 -0.69 -10.21
N VAL A 148 7.57 -0.36 -8.92
CA VAL A 148 8.44 -1.10 -7.98
C VAL A 148 8.03 -2.57 -7.89
N VAL A 149 6.75 -2.84 -7.63
CA VAL A 149 6.22 -4.21 -7.49
C VAL A 149 6.42 -5.00 -8.78
N PHE A 150 6.01 -4.44 -9.93
CA PHE A 150 6.11 -5.14 -11.20
C PHE A 150 7.55 -5.34 -11.68
N SER A 151 8.49 -4.45 -11.33
CA SER A 151 9.92 -4.68 -11.61
C SER A 151 10.46 -5.92 -10.88
N ILE A 152 10.04 -6.13 -9.64
CA ILE A 152 10.43 -7.29 -8.83
C ILE A 152 9.70 -8.56 -9.29
N LEU A 153 8.41 -8.47 -9.60
CA LEU A 153 7.65 -9.60 -10.16
C LEU A 153 8.21 -10.06 -11.51
N GLY A 154 8.68 -9.13 -12.36
CA GLY A 154 9.34 -9.46 -13.62
C GLY A 154 10.62 -10.28 -13.42
N PHE A 155 11.45 -9.90 -12.44
CA PHE A 155 12.60 -10.70 -12.03
C PHE A 155 12.18 -12.08 -11.51
N MET A 156 11.14 -12.15 -10.66
CA MET A 156 10.66 -13.43 -10.12
C MET A 156 10.16 -14.37 -11.22
N ALA A 157 9.40 -13.85 -12.18
CA ALA A 157 8.92 -14.60 -13.34
C ALA A 157 10.09 -15.11 -14.20
N HIS A 158 11.12 -14.27 -14.42
CA HIS A 158 12.32 -14.64 -15.15
C HIS A 158 13.11 -15.76 -14.46
N GLU A 159 13.32 -15.67 -13.14
CA GLU A 159 14.04 -16.71 -12.38
C GLU A 159 13.27 -18.03 -12.30
N GLN A 160 11.94 -17.98 -12.25
CA GLN A 160 11.10 -19.18 -12.20
C GLN A 160 10.79 -19.76 -13.58
N GLY A 161 11.11 -19.05 -14.66
CA GLY A 161 10.79 -19.46 -16.03
C GLY A 161 9.29 -19.55 -16.33
N VAL A 162 8.47 -18.82 -15.56
CA VAL A 162 7.00 -18.80 -15.69
C VAL A 162 6.54 -17.46 -16.26
N PRO A 163 5.39 -17.40 -16.94
CA PRO A 163 4.83 -16.14 -17.38
C PRO A 163 4.41 -15.28 -16.18
N ILE A 164 4.43 -13.96 -16.35
CA ILE A 164 4.30 -13.02 -15.22
C ILE A 164 2.89 -12.98 -14.63
N ASP A 165 1.86 -13.32 -15.41
CA ASP A 165 0.48 -13.47 -14.97
C ASP A 165 0.34 -14.47 -13.82
N MET A 166 1.03 -15.62 -13.91
CA MET A 166 1.06 -16.65 -12.87
C MET A 166 1.67 -16.14 -11.56
N VAL A 167 2.71 -15.31 -11.65
CA VAL A 167 3.37 -14.75 -10.46
C VAL A 167 2.55 -13.62 -9.86
N ALA A 168 1.95 -12.77 -10.70
CA ALA A 168 1.14 -11.64 -10.29
C ALA A 168 -0.17 -12.04 -9.61
N GLU A 169 -0.79 -13.15 -10.02
CA GLU A 169 -2.02 -13.68 -9.39
C GLU A 169 -1.74 -14.38 -8.05
N SER A 170 -0.51 -14.92 -7.87
CA SER A 170 -0.10 -15.63 -6.66
C SER A 170 0.48 -14.74 -5.54
N GLY A 171 0.69 -13.45 -5.86
CA GLY A 171 1.34 -12.42 -5.04
C GLY A 171 0.45 -11.78 -3.99
#